data_AF-A0AAP0IF15-F1
#
_entry.id   AF-A0AAP0IF15-F1
#
_cell.length_a   1.000
_cell.length_b   1.000
_cell.length_c   1.000
_cell.angle_alpha   90.00
_cell.angle_beta   90.00
_cell.angle_gamma   90.00
#
_symmetry.space_group_name_H-M   'P 1'
#
loop_
_entity.id
_entity.type
_entity.pdbx_description
1 polymer ?
#
loop_
_entity_poly.entity_id
_entity_poly.type
_entity_poly.pdbx_seq_one_letter_code
_entity_poly.pdbx_strand_id
1 'polypeptide(L)'
;MLALSEEVSCSKAAMLFIGLYMVALGVGGIKGSLPVHGAEQLDKNTARGRKQRSTFFNYFVFCLACGALVAVTFVVWIEDNKGWQWGFGISTAAILVSIPIFLAGSPGYRNKIPTGSPFTTIAKVLMAATTASCIGRNMSNAVVSMPTSPSSTTQTTEANQMEDQSKVLVPTMTAGLTFLNRAATKNAFHPTLECTAEQVEEVKMVFRVLPIFACTIMLNCCLAQLSTFSVQQAATTNTKIGSLRVPPALLPVFPVRFIMIIAPLYDHVIIPFARRVTRAETGITQLQRIGIGLVLSIVAMALAALVEVKRKRVATDSGLLESRIG
;
A
#
# COMPACT_ATOMS: atom_id res chain seq x y z
N MET A 1 -34.71 -24.09 24.74
CA MET A 1 -34.34 -24.52 23.37
C MET A 1 -34.00 -23.35 22.45
N LEU A 2 -34.57 -22.14 22.63
CA LEU A 2 -34.19 -20.96 21.84
C LEU A 2 -32.83 -20.34 22.24
N ALA A 3 -32.43 -20.38 23.52
CA ALA A 3 -31.12 -19.88 23.96
C ALA A 3 -29.93 -20.70 23.43
N LEU A 4 -30.10 -22.03 23.27
CA LEU A 4 -29.05 -22.90 22.72
C LEU A 4 -28.83 -22.68 21.20
N SER A 5 -29.85 -22.23 20.46
CA SER A 5 -29.70 -21.93 19.03
C SER A 5 -28.91 -20.64 18.81
N GLU A 6 -29.05 -19.67 19.72
CA GLU A 6 -28.35 -18.39 19.70
C GLU A 6 -26.88 -18.52 20.16
N GLU A 7 -26.61 -19.31 21.21
CA GLU A 7 -25.24 -19.64 21.65
C GLU A 7 -24.46 -20.43 20.59
N VAL A 8 -25.10 -21.37 19.90
CA VAL A 8 -24.48 -22.12 18.80
C VAL A 8 -24.15 -21.21 17.61
N SER A 9 -24.96 -20.17 17.36
CA SER A 9 -24.65 -19.15 16.35
C SER A 9 -23.46 -18.28 16.77
N CYS A 10 -23.43 -17.85 18.04
CA CYS A 10 -22.36 -17.00 18.58
C CYS A 10 -21.00 -17.72 18.59
N SER A 11 -20.96 -18.98 19.03
CA SER A 11 -19.73 -19.79 19.03
C SER A 11 -19.21 -20.06 17.61
N LYS A 12 -20.10 -20.38 16.65
CA LYS A 12 -19.73 -20.57 15.24
C LYS A 12 -19.24 -19.28 14.59
N ALA A 13 -19.89 -18.15 14.88
CA ALA A 13 -19.46 -16.85 14.39
C ALA A 13 -18.11 -16.45 14.97
N ALA A 14 -17.89 -16.63 16.28
CA ALA A 14 -16.61 -16.37 16.93
C ALA A 14 -15.48 -17.20 16.31
N MET A 15 -15.70 -18.51 16.10
CA MET A 15 -14.74 -19.38 15.44
C MET A 15 -14.39 -18.91 14.02
N LEU A 16 -15.40 -18.49 13.24
CA LEU A 16 -15.20 -17.93 11.90
C LEU A 16 -14.34 -16.66 11.93
N PHE A 17 -14.67 -15.70 12.81
CA PHE A 17 -13.92 -14.44 12.90
C PHE A 17 -12.49 -14.64 13.38
N ILE A 18 -12.27 -15.52 14.38
CA ILE A 18 -10.92 -15.86 14.84
C ILE A 18 -10.10 -16.44 13.69
N GLY A 19 -10.67 -17.39 12.94
CA GLY A 19 -10.01 -17.96 11.75
C GLY A 19 -9.70 -16.91 10.70
N LEU A 20 -10.65 -16.02 10.40
CA LEU A 20 -10.47 -14.95 9.41
C LEU A 20 -9.38 -13.96 9.82
N TYR A 21 -9.32 -13.56 11.09
CA TYR A 21 -8.27 -12.68 11.62
C TYR A 21 -6.90 -13.37 11.61
N MET A 22 -6.84 -14.67 11.90
CA MET A 22 -5.59 -15.43 11.84
C MET A 22 -5.05 -15.52 10.40
N VAL A 23 -5.93 -15.77 9.42
CA VAL A 23 -5.58 -15.72 8.00
C VAL A 23 -5.13 -14.32 7.60
N ALA A 24 -5.83 -13.26 8.03
CA ALA A 24 -5.46 -11.89 7.73
C ALA A 24 -4.08 -11.53 8.29
N LEU A 25 -3.75 -11.96 9.51
CA LEU A 25 -2.44 -11.78 10.13
C LEU A 25 -1.34 -12.50 9.34
N GLY A 26 -1.57 -13.77 8.96
CA GLY A 26 -0.62 -14.55 8.17
C GLY A 26 -0.36 -13.95 6.79
N VAL A 27 -1.42 -13.63 6.04
CA VAL A 27 -1.32 -13.02 4.70
C VAL A 27 -0.66 -11.64 4.77
N GLY A 28 -1.01 -10.82 5.77
CA GLY A 28 -0.41 -9.50 5.98
C GLY A 28 1.11 -9.58 6.18
N GLY A 29 1.57 -10.50 7.03
CA GLY A 29 3.00 -10.73 7.28
C GLY A 29 3.76 -11.20 6.04
N ILE A 30 3.22 -12.20 5.32
CA ILE A 30 3.86 -12.76 4.13
C ILE A 30 3.94 -11.72 3.00
N LYS A 31 2.84 -10.98 2.75
CA LYS A 31 2.77 -10.01 1.64
C LYS A 31 3.77 -8.87 1.78
N GLY A 32 4.05 -8.43 3.01
CA GLY A 32 5.03 -7.36 3.27
C GLY A 32 6.49 -7.82 3.24
N SER A 33 6.76 -9.07 3.63
CA SER A 33 8.13 -9.57 3.81
C SER A 33 8.66 -10.36 2.61
N LEU A 34 7.83 -11.17 1.95
CA LEU A 34 8.27 -12.14 0.95
C LEU A 34 8.91 -11.50 -0.29
N PRO A 35 8.32 -10.46 -0.94
CA PRO A 35 8.92 -9.86 -2.13
C PRO A 35 10.24 -9.15 -1.81
N VAL A 36 10.32 -8.53 -0.62
CA VAL A 36 11.54 -7.86 -0.14
C VAL A 36 12.62 -8.91 0.12
N HIS A 37 12.29 -9.99 0.81
CA HIS A 37 13.21 -11.08 1.09
C HIS A 37 13.79 -11.69 -0.19
N GLY A 38 12.96 -11.99 -1.19
CA GLY A 38 13.42 -12.51 -2.48
C GLY A 38 14.29 -11.50 -3.25
N ALA A 39 13.95 -10.22 -3.18
CA ALA A 39 14.74 -9.15 -3.79
C ALA A 39 16.11 -8.93 -3.12
N GLU A 40 16.25 -9.26 -1.83
CA GLU A 40 17.50 -9.10 -1.08
C GLU A 40 18.51 -10.23 -1.34
N GLN A 41 18.06 -11.36 -1.89
CA GLN A 41 18.93 -12.45 -2.37
C GLN A 41 19.77 -12.02 -3.58
N LEU A 42 19.30 -11.02 -4.34
CA LEU A 42 19.95 -10.55 -5.56
C LEU A 42 20.85 -9.37 -5.27
N ASP A 43 22.04 -9.38 -5.85
CA ASP A 43 23.03 -8.34 -5.61
C ASP A 43 22.64 -7.00 -6.24
N LYS A 44 22.74 -5.92 -5.47
CA LYS A 44 22.34 -4.56 -5.89
C LYS A 44 23.47 -3.80 -6.56
N ASN A 45 24.71 -4.15 -6.22
CA ASN A 45 25.90 -3.38 -6.61
C ASN A 45 26.39 -3.77 -8.01
N THR A 46 26.15 -5.00 -8.43
CA THR A 46 26.54 -5.49 -9.75
C THR A 46 25.44 -5.23 -10.80
N ALA A 47 25.82 -4.73 -11.99
CA ALA A 47 24.87 -4.50 -13.09
C ALA A 47 24.10 -5.77 -13.50
N ARG A 48 24.75 -6.94 -13.46
CA ARG A 48 24.13 -8.27 -13.67
C ARG A 48 23.07 -8.58 -12.61
N GLY A 49 23.34 -8.28 -11.34
CA GLY A 49 22.39 -8.50 -10.23
C GLY A 49 21.15 -7.63 -10.33
N ARG A 50 21.30 -6.36 -10.76
CA ARG A 50 20.15 -5.47 -11.04
C ARG A 50 19.24 -6.01 -12.14
N LYS A 51 19.82 -6.54 -13.23
CA LYS A 51 19.06 -7.19 -14.32
C LYS A 51 18.31 -8.43 -13.81
N GLN A 52 18.98 -9.29 -13.06
CA GLN A 52 18.37 -10.48 -12.44
C GLN A 52 17.22 -10.11 -11.48
N ARG A 53 17.34 -9.01 -10.75
CA ARG A 53 16.27 -8.50 -9.87
C ARG A 53 15.03 -8.07 -10.63
N SER A 54 15.20 -7.38 -11.76
CA SER A 54 14.07 -7.05 -12.63
C SER A 54 13.41 -8.31 -13.18
N THR A 55 14.20 -9.28 -13.63
CA THR A 55 13.69 -10.57 -14.12
C THR A 55 12.94 -11.34 -13.02
N PHE A 56 13.46 -11.38 -11.80
CA PHE A 56 12.79 -11.98 -10.63
C PHE A 56 11.41 -11.37 -10.40
N PHE A 57 11.29 -10.04 -10.37
CA PHE A 57 9.98 -9.40 -10.16
C PHE A 57 9.00 -9.67 -11.30
N ASN A 58 9.47 -9.76 -12.55
CA ASN A 58 8.62 -10.11 -13.68
C ASN A 58 8.06 -11.54 -13.54
N TYR A 59 8.91 -12.52 -13.21
CA TYR A 59 8.46 -13.89 -12.94
C TYR A 59 7.57 -13.98 -11.71
N PHE A 60 7.87 -13.23 -10.65
CA PHE A 60 7.05 -13.17 -9.44
C PHE A 60 5.63 -12.70 -9.74
N VAL A 61 5.49 -11.59 -10.49
CA VAL A 61 4.17 -11.07 -10.90
C VAL A 61 3.45 -12.04 -11.83
N PHE A 62 4.17 -12.68 -12.76
CA PHE A 62 3.59 -13.70 -13.64
C PHE A 62 3.03 -14.90 -12.85
N CYS A 63 3.81 -15.46 -11.93
CA CYS A 63 3.37 -16.56 -11.06
C CYS A 63 2.16 -16.16 -10.20
N LEU A 64 2.15 -14.94 -9.67
CA LEU A 64 1.00 -14.41 -8.93
C LEU A 64 -0.25 -14.30 -9.80
N ALA A 65 -0.12 -13.84 -11.05
CA ALA A 65 -1.24 -13.73 -11.98
C ALA A 65 -1.80 -15.12 -12.36
N CYS A 66 -0.93 -16.08 -12.65
CA CYS A 66 -1.33 -17.47 -12.91
C CYS A 66 -2.03 -18.09 -11.70
N GLY A 67 -1.47 -17.93 -10.50
CA GLY A 67 -2.07 -18.41 -9.25
C GLY A 67 -3.44 -17.80 -8.98
N ALA A 68 -3.58 -16.49 -9.18
CA ALA A 68 -4.86 -15.79 -9.05
C ALA A 68 -5.90 -16.29 -10.06
N LEU A 69 -5.48 -16.57 -11.31
CA LEU A 69 -6.38 -17.12 -12.32
C LEU A 69 -6.89 -18.51 -11.95
N VAL A 70 -6.00 -19.39 -11.47
CA VAL A 70 -6.37 -20.73 -10.99
C VAL A 70 -7.28 -20.64 -9.76
N ALA A 71 -6.98 -19.75 -8.81
CA ALA A 71 -7.80 -19.56 -7.62
C ALA A 71 -9.23 -19.11 -7.98
N VAL A 72 -9.36 -18.05 -8.78
CA VAL A 72 -10.68 -17.49 -9.13
C VAL A 72 -11.50 -18.41 -10.04
N THR A 73 -10.87 -19.32 -10.78
CA THR A 73 -11.60 -20.26 -11.67
C THR A 73 -11.83 -21.61 -11.00
N PHE A 74 -10.75 -22.33 -10.68
CA PHE A 74 -10.81 -23.70 -10.20
C PHE A 74 -11.25 -23.79 -8.74
N VAL A 75 -10.67 -22.98 -7.85
CA VAL A 75 -10.99 -23.05 -6.42
C VAL A 75 -12.41 -22.56 -6.17
N VAL A 76 -12.81 -21.44 -6.76
CA VAL A 76 -14.20 -20.93 -6.67
C VAL A 76 -15.20 -21.95 -7.24
N TRP A 77 -14.88 -22.59 -8.36
CA TRP A 77 -15.74 -23.64 -8.91
C TRP A 77 -15.90 -24.82 -7.93
N ILE A 78 -14.83 -25.23 -7.23
CA ILE A 78 -14.90 -26.26 -6.20
C ILE A 78 -15.76 -25.81 -5.02
N GLU A 79 -15.60 -24.57 -4.56
CA GLU A 79 -16.38 -24.00 -3.46
C GLU A 79 -17.88 -24.02 -3.77
N ASP A 80 -18.26 -23.62 -4.99
CA ASP A 80 -19.67 -23.56 -5.39
C ASP A 80 -20.30 -24.92 -5.72
N ASN A 81 -19.53 -25.91 -6.20
CA ASN A 81 -20.07 -27.21 -6.63
C ASN A 81 -19.87 -28.35 -5.61
N LYS A 82 -18.72 -28.38 -4.91
CA LYS A 82 -18.37 -29.43 -3.94
C LYS A 82 -18.44 -28.96 -2.48
N GLY A 83 -18.55 -27.64 -2.28
CA GLY A 83 -18.68 -27.02 -0.97
C GLY A 83 -17.38 -26.40 -0.44
N TRP A 84 -17.57 -25.47 0.49
CA TRP A 84 -16.52 -24.62 1.07
C TRP A 84 -15.38 -25.37 1.77
N GLN A 85 -15.68 -26.55 2.34
CA GLN A 85 -14.68 -27.37 3.03
C GLN A 85 -13.53 -27.78 2.11
N TRP A 86 -13.83 -28.11 0.85
CA TRP A 86 -12.83 -28.49 -0.15
C TRP A 86 -12.01 -27.29 -0.63
N GLY A 87 -12.63 -26.13 -0.83
CA GLY A 87 -11.93 -24.90 -1.22
C GLY A 87 -10.93 -24.44 -0.15
N PHE A 88 -11.37 -24.37 1.11
CA PHE A 88 -10.50 -24.05 2.23
C PHE A 88 -9.45 -25.14 2.49
N GLY A 89 -9.80 -26.41 2.29
CA GLY A 89 -8.87 -27.54 2.41
C GLY A 89 -7.71 -27.44 1.41
N ILE A 90 -8.01 -27.17 0.13
CA ILE A 90 -6.99 -26.99 -0.91
C ILE A 90 -6.08 -25.79 -0.59
N SER A 91 -6.67 -24.67 -0.16
CA SER A 91 -5.92 -23.46 0.20
C SER A 91 -5.00 -23.71 1.40
N THR A 92 -5.48 -24.44 2.41
CA THR A 92 -4.69 -24.81 3.59
C THR A 92 -3.55 -25.75 3.22
N ALA A 93 -3.82 -26.77 2.41
CA ALA A 93 -2.80 -27.70 1.91
C ALA A 93 -1.71 -26.96 1.11
N ALA A 94 -2.10 -26.02 0.25
CA ALA A 94 -1.14 -25.22 -0.51
C ALA A 94 -0.21 -24.40 0.39
N ILE A 95 -0.74 -23.77 1.44
CA ILE A 95 0.08 -23.03 2.42
C ILE A 95 0.99 -24.01 3.19
N LEU A 96 0.45 -25.13 3.66
CA LEU A 96 1.22 -26.14 4.40
C LEU A 96 2.35 -26.75 3.56
N VAL A 97 2.18 -26.89 2.24
CA VAL A 97 3.23 -27.33 1.32
C VAL A 97 4.25 -26.21 1.04
N SER A 98 3.83 -24.94 1.03
CA SER A 98 4.74 -23.82 0.79
C SER A 98 5.76 -23.62 1.91
N ILE A 99 5.40 -23.89 3.17
CA ILE A 99 6.27 -23.74 4.34
C ILE A 99 7.52 -24.64 4.27
N PRO A 100 7.43 -25.97 4.09
CA PRO A 100 8.61 -26.83 4.00
C PRO A 100 9.46 -26.51 2.76
N ILE A 101 8.86 -26.12 1.64
CA ILE A 101 9.62 -25.66 0.46
C ILE A 101 10.44 -24.42 0.80
N PHE A 102 9.83 -23.45 1.50
CA PHE A 102 10.52 -22.24 1.94
C PHE A 102 11.65 -22.54 2.94
N LEU A 103 11.41 -23.44 3.89
CA LEU A 103 12.40 -23.85 4.89
C LEU A 103 13.54 -24.69 4.29
N ALA A 104 13.26 -25.52 3.29
CA ALA A 104 14.29 -26.28 2.57
C ALA A 104 15.30 -25.38 1.84
N GLY A 105 14.87 -24.17 1.44
CA GLY A 105 15.74 -23.14 0.87
C GLY A 105 16.56 -22.34 1.89
N SER A 106 16.28 -22.47 3.19
CA SER A 106 16.93 -21.69 4.26
C SER A 106 18.47 -21.69 4.26
N PRO A 107 19.20 -22.80 4.01
CA PRO A 107 20.66 -22.75 3.98
C PRO A 107 21.24 -21.93 2.81
N GLY A 108 20.44 -21.67 1.78
CA GLY A 108 20.84 -20.85 0.63
C GLY A 108 20.50 -19.36 0.74
N TYR A 109 19.78 -18.94 1.79
CA TYR A 109 19.36 -17.54 1.93
C TYR A 109 20.46 -16.66 2.50
N ARG A 110 20.68 -15.52 1.85
CA ARG A 110 21.47 -14.41 2.37
C ARG A 110 20.61 -13.61 3.35
N ASN A 111 20.92 -13.73 4.63
CA ASN A 111 20.28 -12.94 5.68
C ASN A 111 20.95 -11.58 5.82
N LYS A 112 20.16 -10.52 5.80
CA LYS A 112 20.62 -9.15 6.02
C LYS A 112 20.61 -8.83 7.51
N ILE A 113 21.63 -8.11 7.96
CA ILE A 113 21.72 -7.64 9.34
C ILE A 113 20.62 -6.59 9.59
N PRO A 114 19.83 -6.71 10.67
CA PRO A 114 18.72 -5.81 10.95
C PRO A 114 19.20 -4.36 11.05
N THR A 115 18.73 -3.50 10.14
CA THR A 115 19.12 -2.09 10.05
C THR A 115 18.06 -1.20 10.70
N GLY A 116 17.91 -1.25 12.03
CA GLY A 116 16.96 -0.42 12.78
C GLY A 116 15.50 -0.46 12.30
N SER A 117 14.63 0.40 12.86
CA SER A 117 13.23 0.52 12.43
C SER A 117 12.94 1.94 11.93
N PRO A 118 12.49 2.12 10.66
CA PRO A 118 12.09 3.43 10.15
C PRO A 118 11.00 4.10 10.99
N PHE A 119 10.11 3.32 11.61
CA PHE A 119 9.06 3.86 12.51
C PHE A 119 9.65 4.50 13.76
N THR A 120 10.72 3.93 14.31
CA THR A 120 11.40 4.53 15.48
C THR A 120 12.07 5.85 15.13
N THR A 121 12.65 5.97 13.93
CA THR A 121 13.20 7.22 13.41
C THR A 121 12.11 8.29 13.23
N ILE A 122 10.98 7.93 12.62
CA ILE A 122 9.84 8.85 12.45
C ILE A 122 9.31 9.34 13.81
N ALA A 123 9.10 8.42 14.75
CA ALA A 123 8.62 8.76 16.09
C ALA A 123 9.62 9.66 16.83
N LYS A 124 10.92 9.35 16.76
CA LYS A 124 11.98 10.16 17.36
C LYS A 124 12.01 11.59 16.81
N VAL A 125 11.97 11.76 15.48
CA VAL A 125 11.96 13.08 14.83
C VAL A 125 10.70 13.86 15.20
N LEU A 126 9.53 13.20 15.28
CA LEU A 126 8.28 13.84 15.69
C LEU A 126 8.35 14.32 17.14
N MET A 127 8.81 13.46 18.06
CA MET A 127 8.99 13.81 19.47
C MET A 127 9.99 14.95 19.68
N ALA A 128 11.11 14.95 18.93
CA ALA A 128 12.10 16.01 18.98
C ALA A 128 11.53 17.35 18.47
N ALA A 129 10.79 17.34 17.36
CA ALA A 129 10.14 18.54 16.82
C ALA A 129 9.06 19.10 17.77
N THR A 130 8.21 18.24 18.35
CA THR A 130 7.15 18.67 19.29
C THR A 130 7.72 19.24 20.58
N THR A 131 8.74 18.61 21.13
CA THR A 131 9.39 19.06 22.37
C THR A 131 10.06 20.42 22.15
N ALA A 132 10.81 20.56 21.06
CA ALA A 132 11.43 21.84 20.73
C ALA A 132 10.37 22.94 20.49
N SER A 133 9.25 22.60 19.85
CA SER A 133 8.18 23.57 19.60
C SER A 133 7.38 23.97 20.84
N CYS A 134 7.20 23.06 21.80
CA CYS A 134 6.55 23.34 23.07
C CYS A 134 7.38 24.34 23.90
N ILE A 135 8.69 24.13 23.96
CA ILE A 135 9.63 25.01 24.68
C ILE A 135 9.70 26.40 24.03
N GLY A 136 9.71 26.47 22.69
CA GLY A 136 9.65 27.75 21.98
C GLY A 136 8.40 28.57 22.25
N ARG A 137 7.25 27.91 22.38
CA ARG A 137 5.99 28.57 22.77
C ARG A 137 6.02 29.03 24.23
N ASN A 138 6.60 28.26 25.14
CA ASN A 138 6.73 28.66 26.54
C ASN A 138 7.68 29.86 26.74
N MET A 139 8.80 29.93 26.01
CA MET A 139 9.67 31.12 26.05
C MET A 139 9.01 32.34 25.40
N SER A 140 8.25 32.17 24.31
CA SER A 140 7.57 33.28 23.65
C SER A 140 6.42 33.87 24.49
N ASN A 141 5.77 33.06 25.33
CA ASN A 141 4.78 33.54 26.29
C ASN A 141 5.42 34.25 27.51
N ALA A 142 6.69 33.98 27.81
CA ALA A 142 7.43 34.64 28.89
C ALA A 142 8.04 36.00 28.50
N VAL A 143 8.21 36.27 27.19
CA VAL A 143 8.81 37.52 26.67
C VAL A 143 7.78 38.64 26.45
N VAL A 144 6.47 38.36 26.54
CA VAL A 144 5.39 39.37 26.41
C VAL A 144 5.20 40.22 27.70
N SER A 145 6.03 40.03 28.72
CA SER A 145 5.96 40.77 29.98
C SER A 145 7.26 41.52 30.30
N MET A 146 7.71 42.42 29.42
CA MET A 146 8.63 43.50 29.82
C MET A 146 8.45 44.73 28.91
N PRO A 147 8.10 45.92 29.44
CA PRO A 147 8.27 47.16 28.70
C PRO A 147 9.72 47.65 28.84
N THR A 148 10.29 48.23 27.78
CA THR A 148 11.02 49.53 27.73
C THR A 148 12.04 49.56 26.57
N SER A 149 11.66 50.30 25.52
CA SER A 149 12.39 51.29 24.67
C SER A 149 13.90 51.22 24.33
N PRO A 150 14.32 51.92 23.23
CA PRO A 150 15.39 51.47 22.31
C PRO A 150 16.63 52.40 22.22
N SER A 151 17.69 51.92 21.54
CA SER A 151 18.84 52.62 20.88
C SER A 151 20.15 51.83 21.11
N SER A 152 21.19 51.77 20.27
CA SER A 152 21.52 52.22 18.92
C SER A 152 22.89 51.59 18.51
N THR A 153 23.06 51.29 17.22
CA THR A 153 24.25 51.57 16.35
C THR A 153 25.65 50.95 16.61
N THR A 154 26.03 50.00 15.71
CA THR A 154 27.22 49.99 14.79
C THR A 154 28.66 50.17 15.30
N GLN A 155 29.57 49.21 15.00
CA GLN A 155 30.71 49.33 14.04
C GLN A 155 31.84 48.28 14.22
N THR A 156 32.32 47.89 13.03
CA THR A 156 33.45 47.10 12.53
C THR A 156 34.82 47.27 13.22
N THR A 157 35.70 46.24 13.21
CA THR A 157 37.12 46.27 12.77
C THR A 157 37.72 44.84 12.75
N GLU A 158 38.54 44.57 11.74
CA GLU A 158 39.18 43.32 11.32
C GLU A 158 40.52 43.03 12.06
N ALA A 159 40.94 41.75 12.15
CA ALA A 159 42.22 41.22 11.62
C ALA A 159 42.70 39.87 12.25
N ASN A 160 42.87 38.88 11.36
CA ASN A 160 43.99 37.92 11.22
C ASN A 160 44.06 36.55 11.95
N GLN A 161 44.11 35.51 11.09
CA GLN A 161 44.87 34.23 11.14
C GLN A 161 44.37 33.18 12.17
N MET A 162 44.09 31.91 11.86
CA MET A 162 44.68 30.94 10.93
C MET A 162 43.70 29.76 10.70
N GLU A 163 44.02 28.93 9.72
CA GLU A 163 43.28 27.80 9.14
C GLU A 163 42.83 26.71 10.13
N ASP A 164 41.60 26.20 9.99
CA ASP A 164 41.35 24.75 10.03
C ASP A 164 40.11 24.36 9.22
N GLN A 165 40.24 23.23 8.54
CA GLN A 165 39.33 22.66 7.57
C GLN A 165 38.06 22.10 8.24
N SER A 166 36.90 22.67 7.95
CA SER A 166 35.70 21.85 7.77
C SER A 166 34.57 22.64 7.08
N LYS A 167 34.58 22.63 5.75
CA LYS A 167 33.32 22.78 4.99
C LYS A 167 32.48 21.54 5.26
N VAL A 168 31.81 21.49 6.42
CA VAL A 168 30.66 20.63 6.61
C VAL A 168 29.60 21.18 5.67
N LEU A 169 29.41 20.46 4.57
CA LEU A 169 28.33 20.63 3.62
C LEU A 169 27.01 20.49 4.40
N VAL A 170 26.50 21.58 4.96
CA VAL A 170 25.17 21.62 5.58
C VAL A 170 24.18 21.37 4.45
N PRO A 171 23.46 20.23 4.43
CA PRO A 171 22.49 19.97 3.38
C PRO A 171 21.42 21.06 3.47
N THR A 172 21.17 21.73 2.36
CA THR A 172 20.14 22.76 2.22
C THR A 172 18.80 22.22 2.74
N MET A 173 18.40 22.62 3.95
CA MET A 173 17.14 22.17 4.55
C MET A 173 15.97 22.64 3.70
N THR A 174 15.13 21.70 3.27
CA THR A 174 14.04 22.02 2.35
C THR A 174 12.99 22.89 3.05
N ALA A 175 12.49 23.94 2.38
CA ALA A 175 11.53 24.94 2.90
C ALA A 175 10.13 24.39 3.30
N GLY A 176 9.84 23.11 3.07
CA GLY A 176 8.59 22.48 3.49
C GLY A 176 8.69 21.85 4.89
N LEU A 177 7.59 21.92 5.66
CA LEU A 177 7.50 21.43 7.06
C LEU A 177 8.61 22.01 7.96
N THR A 178 8.68 23.35 8.03
CA THR A 178 9.67 24.08 8.86
C THR A 178 9.65 23.70 10.33
N PHE A 179 8.52 23.23 10.84
CA PHE A 179 8.40 22.64 12.19
C PHE A 179 9.37 21.46 12.41
N LEU A 180 9.54 20.59 11.40
CA LEU A 180 10.43 19.43 11.50
C LEU A 180 11.91 19.84 11.49
N ASN A 181 12.26 20.99 10.89
CA ASN A 181 13.63 21.52 10.97
C ASN A 181 14.08 21.78 12.41
N ARG A 182 13.11 22.06 13.28
CA ARG A 182 13.37 22.30 14.69
C ARG A 182 13.92 21.06 15.41
N ALA A 183 13.65 19.85 14.92
CA ALA A 183 14.21 18.61 15.45
C ALA A 183 15.73 18.48 15.24
N ALA A 184 16.30 19.20 14.26
CA ALA A 184 17.75 19.21 13.99
C ALA A 184 18.50 20.34 14.72
N THR A 185 17.81 21.17 15.52
CA THR A 185 18.46 22.28 16.24
C THR A 185 19.25 21.75 17.44
N LYS A 186 20.48 22.23 17.64
CA LYS A 186 21.49 21.76 18.62
C LYS A 186 21.09 21.83 20.11
N ASN A 187 19.85 22.19 20.43
CA ASN A 187 19.32 22.22 21.81
C ASN A 187 18.39 21.02 22.05
N ALA A 188 18.86 19.80 21.74
CA ALA A 188 18.14 18.60 22.12
C ALA A 188 18.26 18.42 23.64
N PHE A 189 17.12 18.50 24.35
CA PHE A 189 17.05 18.38 25.81
C PHE A 189 17.55 17.04 26.35
N HIS A 190 17.62 16.00 25.49
CA HIS A 190 18.08 14.66 25.83
C HIS A 190 18.91 14.05 24.68
N PRO A 191 20.04 13.36 24.98
CA PRO A 191 20.92 12.75 23.96
C PRO A 191 20.22 11.66 23.13
N THR A 192 19.14 11.07 23.64
CA THR A 192 18.34 10.07 22.92
C THR A 192 17.47 10.68 21.80
N LEU A 193 17.18 11.99 21.85
CA LEU A 193 16.35 12.71 20.87
C LEU A 193 17.16 13.47 19.81
N GLU A 194 18.50 13.41 19.84
CA GLU A 194 19.34 14.02 18.80
C GLU A 194 19.04 13.39 17.44
N CYS A 195 18.52 14.20 16.53
CA CYS A 195 18.18 13.80 15.17
C CYS A 195 19.19 14.42 14.20
N THR A 196 19.69 13.62 13.25
CA THR A 196 20.51 14.17 12.16
C THR A 196 19.65 14.90 11.13
N ALA A 197 20.24 15.84 10.41
CA ALA A 197 19.54 16.57 9.34
C ALA A 197 18.99 15.61 8.25
N GLU A 198 19.71 14.51 7.99
CA GLU A 198 19.28 13.45 7.07
C GLU A 198 17.99 12.76 7.55
N GLN A 199 17.91 12.37 8.84
CA GLN A 199 16.71 11.77 9.41
C GLN A 199 15.50 12.71 9.32
N VAL A 200 15.71 14.01 9.51
CA VAL A 200 14.65 15.01 9.39
C VAL A 200 14.17 15.15 7.94
N GLU A 201 15.07 15.20 6.97
CA GLU A 201 14.69 15.25 5.54
C GLU A 201 14.00 13.96 5.09
N GLU A 202 14.45 12.78 5.53
CA GLU A 202 13.77 11.50 5.26
C GLU A 202 12.32 11.52 5.76
N VAL A 203 12.09 11.99 6.99
CA VAL A 203 10.75 12.09 7.56
C VAL A 203 9.89 13.10 6.80
N LYS A 204 10.44 14.25 6.40
CA LYS A 204 9.72 15.21 5.54
C LYS A 204 9.29 14.58 4.22
N MET A 205 10.15 13.77 3.60
CA MET A 205 9.81 13.08 2.36
C MET A 205 8.65 12.11 2.56
N VAL A 206 8.60 11.38 3.69
CA VAL A 206 7.45 10.53 4.04
C VAL A 206 6.16 11.36 4.15
N PHE A 207 6.19 12.48 4.87
CA PHE A 207 5.01 13.37 5.01
C PHE A 207 4.56 13.95 3.66
N ARG A 208 5.47 14.24 2.74
CA ARG A 208 5.15 14.72 1.39
C ARG A 208 4.48 13.66 0.50
N VAL A 209 4.73 12.38 0.75
CA VAL A 209 4.10 11.26 0.01
C VAL A 209 2.72 10.90 0.59
N LEU A 210 2.45 11.25 1.85
CA LEU A 210 1.20 10.92 2.55
C LEU A 210 -0.08 11.38 1.82
N PRO A 211 -0.15 12.58 1.21
CA PRO A 211 -1.33 12.97 0.43
C PRO A 211 -1.58 12.07 -0.77
N ILE A 212 -0.51 11.64 -1.48
CA ILE A 212 -0.63 10.71 -2.61
C ILE A 212 -1.16 9.37 -2.10
N PHE A 213 -0.65 8.88 -0.96
CA PHE A 213 -1.16 7.68 -0.30
C PHE A 213 -2.65 7.82 0.06
N ALA A 214 -3.07 8.95 0.62
CA ALA A 214 -4.48 9.20 0.96
C ALA A 214 -5.40 9.12 -0.27
N CYS A 215 -5.00 9.67 -1.42
CA CYS A 215 -5.77 9.54 -2.66
C CYS A 215 -5.92 8.07 -3.10
N THR A 216 -4.92 7.22 -2.86
CA THR A 216 -5.00 5.78 -3.21
C THR A 216 -5.93 4.98 -2.31
N ILE A 217 -6.36 5.50 -1.15
CA ILE A 217 -7.37 4.84 -0.31
C ILE A 217 -8.68 4.69 -1.08
N MET A 218 -9.07 5.70 -1.87
CA MET A 218 -10.28 5.65 -2.70
C MET A 218 -10.22 4.53 -3.74
N LEU A 219 -9.04 4.32 -4.34
CA LEU A 219 -8.84 3.21 -5.28
C LEU A 219 -9.02 1.85 -4.60
N ASN A 220 -8.49 1.68 -3.39
CA ASN A 220 -8.68 0.45 -2.61
C ASN A 220 -10.16 0.22 -2.26
N CYS A 221 -10.91 1.28 -1.97
CA CYS A 221 -12.36 1.21 -1.78
C CYS A 221 -13.07 0.67 -3.04
N CYS A 222 -12.73 1.19 -4.23
CA CYS A 222 -13.30 0.70 -5.49
C CYS A 222 -12.98 -0.78 -5.74
N LEU A 223 -11.75 -1.20 -5.44
CA LEU A 223 -11.35 -2.61 -5.55
C LEU A 223 -12.11 -3.51 -4.55
N ALA A 224 -12.35 -3.02 -3.33
CA ALA A 224 -13.15 -3.74 -2.34
C ALA A 224 -14.60 -3.92 -2.81
N GLN A 225 -15.20 -2.89 -3.39
CA GLN A 225 -16.57 -2.95 -3.94
C GLN A 225 -16.69 -3.97 -5.08
N LEU A 226 -15.66 -4.11 -5.91
CA LEU A 226 -15.61 -5.12 -6.97
C LEU A 226 -15.66 -6.55 -6.40
N SER A 227 -15.03 -6.80 -5.25
CA SER A 227 -15.02 -8.12 -4.60
C SER A 227 -16.29 -8.44 -3.81
N THR A 228 -17.11 -7.43 -3.48
CA THR A 228 -18.29 -7.59 -2.61
C THR A 228 -19.58 -7.25 -3.35
N PHE A 229 -19.85 -5.96 -3.58
CA PHE A 229 -21.09 -5.49 -4.18
C PHE A 229 -21.27 -5.96 -5.62
N SER A 230 -20.21 -6.00 -6.43
CA SER A 230 -20.33 -6.54 -7.79
C SER A 230 -20.65 -8.04 -7.80
N VAL A 231 -20.14 -8.80 -6.83
CA VAL A 231 -20.49 -10.24 -6.67
C VAL A 231 -21.96 -10.39 -6.27
N GLN A 232 -22.46 -9.59 -5.33
CA GLN A 232 -23.88 -9.56 -4.96
C GLN A 232 -24.77 -9.14 -6.13
N GLN A 233 -24.34 -8.13 -6.91
CA GLN A 233 -25.02 -7.70 -8.11
C GLN A 233 -25.13 -8.85 -9.11
N ALA A 234 -24.02 -9.53 -9.41
CA ALA A 234 -24.03 -10.66 -10.33
C ALA A 234 -24.89 -11.83 -9.86
N ALA A 235 -24.98 -12.07 -8.55
CA ALA A 235 -25.85 -13.10 -7.98
C ALA A 235 -27.35 -12.88 -8.30
N THR A 236 -27.75 -11.65 -8.56
CA THR A 236 -29.14 -11.29 -8.96
C THR A 236 -29.34 -11.18 -10.47
N THR A 237 -28.30 -11.44 -11.27
CA THR A 237 -28.36 -11.35 -12.74
C THR A 237 -28.39 -12.74 -13.37
N ASN A 238 -28.73 -12.80 -14.66
CA ASN A 238 -28.66 -14.05 -15.40
C ASN A 238 -27.20 -14.47 -15.64
N THR A 239 -26.74 -15.50 -14.94
CA THR A 239 -25.37 -16.04 -15.08
C THR A 239 -25.28 -17.31 -15.94
N LYS A 240 -26.31 -17.61 -16.73
CA LYS A 240 -26.29 -18.76 -17.66
C LYS A 240 -25.58 -18.39 -18.97
N ILE A 241 -24.55 -19.16 -19.31
CA ILE A 241 -23.90 -19.14 -20.63
C ILE A 241 -24.19 -20.48 -21.29
N GLY A 242 -25.20 -20.53 -22.15
CA GLY A 242 -25.71 -21.78 -22.71
C GLY A 242 -26.22 -22.72 -21.61
N SER A 243 -25.66 -23.92 -21.50
CA SER A 243 -25.97 -24.89 -20.44
C SER A 243 -25.18 -24.68 -19.14
N LEU A 244 -24.10 -23.89 -19.18
CA LEU A 244 -23.23 -23.68 -18.03
C LEU A 244 -23.72 -22.51 -17.18
N ARG A 245 -23.99 -22.78 -15.89
CA ARG A 245 -24.23 -21.71 -14.91
C ARG A 245 -22.88 -21.26 -14.36
N VAL A 246 -22.49 -20.03 -14.66
CA VAL A 246 -21.26 -19.44 -14.14
C VAL A 246 -21.56 -18.86 -12.75
N PRO A 247 -20.83 -19.26 -11.71
CA PRO A 247 -21.05 -18.66 -10.40
C PRO A 247 -20.66 -17.17 -10.35
N PRO A 248 -21.41 -16.32 -9.63
CA PRO A 248 -21.13 -14.89 -9.49
C PRO A 248 -19.74 -14.60 -8.90
N ALA A 249 -19.23 -15.48 -8.05
CA ALA A 249 -17.93 -15.35 -7.42
C ALA A 249 -16.75 -15.43 -8.41
N LEU A 250 -16.98 -15.90 -9.65
CA LEU A 250 -15.95 -15.89 -10.71
C LEU A 250 -15.78 -14.51 -11.37
N LEU A 251 -16.59 -13.49 -11.03
CA LEU A 251 -16.45 -12.14 -11.60
C LEU A 251 -15.02 -11.57 -11.59
N PRO A 252 -14.19 -11.78 -10.55
CA PRO A 252 -12.80 -11.31 -10.56
C PRO A 252 -11.91 -11.94 -11.65
N VAL A 253 -12.40 -12.93 -12.41
CA VAL A 253 -11.67 -13.50 -13.55
C VAL A 253 -11.42 -12.45 -14.64
N PHE A 254 -12.36 -11.52 -14.83
CA PHE A 254 -12.23 -10.45 -15.83
C PHE A 254 -11.06 -9.52 -15.52
N PRO A 255 -10.97 -8.86 -14.34
CA PRO A 255 -9.85 -7.99 -14.03
C PRO A 255 -8.50 -8.75 -14.01
N VAL A 256 -8.47 -10.00 -13.53
CA VAL A 256 -7.23 -10.82 -13.57
C VAL A 256 -6.78 -11.04 -15.02
N ARG A 257 -7.70 -11.41 -15.91
CA ARG A 257 -7.39 -11.58 -17.35
C ARG A 257 -6.95 -10.27 -18.01
N PHE A 258 -7.61 -9.15 -17.68
CA PHE A 258 -7.21 -7.83 -18.15
C PHE A 258 -5.79 -7.48 -17.70
N ILE A 259 -5.43 -7.69 -16.44
CA ILE A 259 -4.07 -7.46 -15.94
C ILE A 259 -3.07 -8.34 -16.69
N MET A 260 -3.39 -9.62 -16.92
CA MET A 260 -2.52 -10.56 -17.62
C MET A 260 -2.25 -10.17 -19.09
N ILE A 261 -3.18 -9.47 -19.73
CA ILE A 261 -3.04 -8.97 -21.10
C ILE A 261 -2.39 -7.57 -21.11
N ILE A 262 -2.86 -6.67 -20.26
CA ILE A 262 -2.42 -5.27 -20.22
C ILE A 262 -0.99 -5.16 -19.70
N ALA A 263 -0.55 -5.95 -18.73
CA ALA A 263 0.81 -5.87 -18.20
C ALA A 263 1.89 -6.11 -19.27
N PRO A 264 1.89 -7.23 -20.04
CA PRO A 264 2.87 -7.42 -21.11
C PRO A 264 2.68 -6.42 -22.26
N LEU A 265 1.45 -6.04 -22.60
CA LEU A 265 1.18 -5.00 -23.60
C LEU A 265 1.79 -3.66 -23.17
N TYR A 266 1.68 -3.34 -21.88
CA TYR A 266 2.22 -2.11 -21.32
C TYR A 266 3.74 -2.09 -21.43
N ASP A 267 4.41 -3.16 -21.02
CA ASP A 267 5.87 -3.22 -21.01
C ASP A 267 6.49 -3.33 -22.41
N HIS A 268 5.86 -4.09 -23.32
CA HIS A 268 6.41 -4.35 -24.64
C HIS A 268 5.94 -3.41 -25.75
N VAL A 269 4.79 -2.74 -25.58
CA VAL A 269 4.23 -1.84 -26.62
C VAL A 269 4.13 -0.41 -26.10
N ILE A 270 3.48 -0.19 -24.95
CA ILE A 270 3.19 1.16 -24.45
C ILE A 270 4.47 1.86 -23.98
N ILE A 271 5.33 1.21 -23.19
CA ILE A 271 6.60 1.80 -22.72
C ILE A 271 7.53 2.17 -23.88
N PRO A 272 7.89 1.28 -24.82
CA PRO A 272 8.80 1.65 -25.91
C PRO A 272 8.21 2.72 -26.82
N PHE A 273 6.90 2.69 -27.08
CA PHE A 273 6.23 3.77 -27.80
C PHE A 273 6.29 5.10 -27.02
N ALA A 274 5.95 5.08 -25.74
CA ALA A 274 6.00 6.26 -24.88
C ALA A 274 7.41 6.85 -24.82
N ARG A 275 8.45 6.02 -24.68
CA ARG A 275 9.86 6.48 -24.74
C ARG A 275 10.19 7.16 -26.07
N ARG A 276 9.67 6.63 -27.19
CA ARG A 276 9.87 7.22 -28.51
C ARG A 276 9.22 8.61 -28.63
N VAL A 277 8.08 8.81 -27.97
CA VAL A 277 7.32 10.08 -28.00
C VAL A 277 7.85 11.08 -26.96
N THR A 278 8.01 10.66 -25.70
CA THR A 278 8.38 11.55 -24.58
C THR A 278 9.88 11.80 -24.47
N ARG A 279 10.72 11.01 -25.17
CA ARG A 279 12.20 11.02 -25.08
C ARG A 279 12.75 10.86 -23.66
N ALA A 280 11.93 10.45 -22.70
CA ALA A 280 12.33 10.22 -21.31
C ALA A 280 12.70 8.73 -21.09
N GLU A 281 13.72 8.46 -20.27
CA GLU A 281 14.23 7.10 -20.02
C GLU A 281 13.17 6.13 -19.46
N THR A 282 12.21 6.63 -18.69
CA THR A 282 11.12 5.85 -18.09
C THR A 282 9.84 5.81 -18.94
N GLY A 283 9.78 6.59 -20.03
CA GLY A 283 8.59 6.74 -20.87
C GLY A 283 7.49 7.55 -20.18
N ILE A 284 6.73 6.90 -19.28
CA ILE A 284 5.63 7.48 -18.49
C ILE A 284 6.04 7.50 -17.01
N THR A 285 5.93 8.66 -16.35
CA THR A 285 6.32 8.83 -14.95
C THR A 285 5.42 8.02 -14.01
N GLN A 286 5.96 7.58 -12.87
CA GLN A 286 5.19 6.79 -11.89
C GLN A 286 3.96 7.55 -11.36
N LEU A 287 4.10 8.86 -11.14
CA LEU A 287 3.00 9.69 -10.65
C LEU A 287 1.88 9.84 -11.69
N GLN A 288 2.22 9.96 -12.99
CA GLN A 288 1.22 9.96 -14.06
C GLN A 288 0.45 8.64 -14.13
N ARG A 289 1.13 7.50 -13.95
CA ARG A 289 0.45 6.19 -13.92
C ARG A 289 -0.56 6.10 -12.79
N ILE A 290 -0.20 6.58 -11.60
CA ILE A 290 -1.10 6.66 -10.45
C ILE A 290 -2.30 7.56 -10.77
N GLY A 291 -2.06 8.76 -11.32
CA GLY A 291 -3.12 9.70 -11.68
C GLY A 291 -4.11 9.14 -12.72
N ILE A 292 -3.60 8.52 -13.78
CA ILE A 292 -4.44 7.87 -14.81
C ILE A 292 -5.27 6.74 -14.18
N GLY A 293 -4.68 5.92 -13.32
CA GLY A 293 -5.40 4.86 -12.60
C GLY A 293 -6.55 5.40 -11.74
N LEU A 294 -6.34 6.52 -11.05
CA LEU A 294 -7.40 7.18 -10.27
C LEU A 294 -8.54 7.69 -11.16
N VAL A 295 -8.23 8.35 -12.29
CA VAL A 295 -9.27 8.80 -13.24
C VAL A 295 -10.06 7.63 -13.80
N LEU A 296 -9.38 6.55 -14.22
CA LEU A 296 -10.04 5.35 -14.73
C LEU A 296 -10.94 4.69 -13.66
N SER A 297 -10.56 4.74 -12.39
CA SER A 297 -11.40 4.22 -11.30
C SER A 297 -12.70 5.01 -11.14
N ILE A 298 -12.67 6.33 -11.30
CA ILE A 298 -13.87 7.18 -11.26
C ILE A 298 -14.81 6.82 -12.43
N VAL A 299 -14.25 6.68 -13.64
CA VAL A 299 -15.03 6.28 -14.82
C VAL A 299 -15.64 4.89 -14.63
N ALA A 300 -14.88 3.92 -14.11
CA ALA A 300 -15.37 2.58 -13.85
C ALA A 300 -16.53 2.56 -12.84
N MET A 301 -16.42 3.34 -11.76
CA MET A 301 -17.49 3.46 -10.75
C MET A 301 -18.74 4.15 -11.31
N ALA A 302 -18.57 5.18 -12.16
CA ALA A 302 -19.69 5.83 -12.84
C ALA A 302 -20.42 4.85 -13.77
N LEU A 303 -19.69 4.05 -14.55
CA LEU A 303 -20.26 3.01 -15.39
C LEU A 303 -20.98 1.93 -14.58
N ALA A 304 -20.39 1.49 -13.46
CA ALA A 304 -21.03 0.53 -12.56
C ALA A 304 -22.36 1.06 -11.99
N ALA A 305 -22.40 2.35 -11.61
CA ALA A 305 -23.63 2.99 -11.15
C ALA A 305 -24.71 3.03 -12.25
N LEU A 306 -24.34 3.36 -13.49
CA LEU A 306 -25.28 3.35 -14.62
C LEU A 306 -25.83 1.95 -14.91
N VAL A 307 -24.97 0.93 -14.87
CA VAL A 307 -25.38 -0.47 -15.03
C VAL A 307 -26.34 -0.88 -13.93
N GLU A 308 -26.10 -0.47 -12.68
CA GLU A 308 -26.99 -0.77 -11.56
C GLU A 308 -28.34 -0.07 -11.67
N VAL A 309 -28.39 1.18 -12.14
CA VAL A 309 -29.65 1.88 -12.43
C VAL A 309 -30.46 1.12 -13.49
N LYS A 310 -29.80 0.68 -14.57
CA LYS A 310 -30.46 -0.13 -15.60
C LYS A 310 -30.97 -1.47 -15.06
N ARG A 311 -30.16 -2.17 -14.26
CA ARG A 311 -30.55 -3.45 -13.64
C ARG A 311 -31.79 -3.28 -12.76
N LYS A 312 -31.81 -2.26 -11.91
CA LYS A 312 -32.96 -1.95 -11.04
C LYS A 312 -34.20 -1.63 -11.86
N ARG A 313 -34.08 -0.81 -12.91
CA ARG A 313 -35.20 -0.50 -13.81
C ARG A 313 -35.80 -1.75 -14.44
N VAL A 314 -34.97 -2.64 -14.98
CA VAL A 314 -35.44 -3.92 -15.54
C VAL A 314 -36.13 -4.80 -14.49
N ALA A 315 -35.63 -4.81 -13.25
CA ALA A 315 -36.25 -5.55 -12.16
C ALA A 315 -37.63 -4.97 -11.75
N THR A 316 -37.77 -3.64 -11.74
CA THR A 316 -39.05 -2.96 -11.54
C THR A 316 -40.03 -3.26 -12.68
N ASP A 317 -39.59 -3.09 -13.92
CA ASP A 317 -40.41 -3.30 -15.12
C ASP A 317 -40.87 -4.77 -15.26
N SER A 318 -40.11 -5.72 -14.69
CA SER A 318 -40.45 -7.14 -14.64
C SER A 318 -41.28 -7.55 -13.41
N GLY A 319 -41.69 -6.61 -12.56
CA GLY A 319 -42.49 -6.87 -11.35
C GLY A 319 -41.75 -7.60 -10.21
N LEU A 320 -40.43 -7.80 -10.32
CA LEU A 320 -39.62 -8.60 -9.38
C LEU A 320 -39.33 -7.88 -8.05
N LEU A 321 -39.65 -6.58 -7.95
CA LEU A 321 -39.46 -5.79 -6.74
C LEU A 321 -40.75 -5.65 -5.90
N GLU A 322 -41.93 -5.77 -6.50
CA GLU A 322 -43.22 -5.69 -5.78
C GLU A 322 -43.62 -7.02 -5.13
N SER A 323 -43.15 -8.16 -5.63
CA SER A 323 -43.50 -9.50 -5.11
C SER A 323 -42.86 -9.86 -3.76
N ARG A 324 -42.18 -8.92 -3.07
CA ARG A 324 -41.54 -9.13 -1.76
C ARG A 324 -42.25 -8.37 -0.62
N ILE A 325 -43.36 -7.68 -0.91
CA ILE A 325 -44.17 -6.93 0.07
C ILE A 325 -45.60 -7.50 0.20
N GLY A 326 -45.86 -8.69 -0.37
CA GLY A 326 -47.14 -9.41 -0.26
C GLY A 326 -47.06 -10.62 0.64
#